data_AF-A0A5F2BXF6-F1
#
_entry.id   AF-A0A5F2BXF6-F1
#
_cell.length_a   1.000
_cell.length_b   1.000
_cell.length_c   1.000
_cell.angle_alpha   90.00
_cell.angle_beta   90.00
_cell.angle_gamma   90.00
#
_symmetry.space_group_name_H-M   'P 1'
#
loop_
_entity.id
_entity.type
_entity.pdbx_description
1 polymer ?
#
loop_
_entity_poly.entity_id
_entity_poly.type
_entity_poly.pdbx_seq_one_letter_code
_entity_poly.pdbx_strand_id
1 'polypeptide(L)'
;FSWVGSIVGWHHVACVYDPTLGNPNTTLYFDGVAVQTGYIFSSTFAPPNSQTANIGRFRRDANQLYVGSIDELRVYYPVALSASQIQIIYNSR
;
A
#
# COMPACT_ATOMS: atom_id res chain seq x y z
N PHE A 1 -11.60 -9.58 -9.16
CA PHE A 1 -11.23 -8.27 -9.71
C PHE A 1 -10.47 -8.51 -11.01
N SER A 2 -11.03 -8.14 -12.17
CA SER A 2 -10.32 -8.18 -13.46
C SER A 2 -10.25 -6.77 -13.99
N TRP A 3 -9.12 -6.11 -13.77
CA TRP A 3 -8.87 -4.78 -14.30
C TRP A 3 -8.51 -4.89 -15.78
N VAL A 4 -9.11 -4.03 -16.61
CA VAL A 4 -9.05 -4.13 -18.08
C VAL A 4 -8.40 -2.88 -18.71
N GLY A 5 -7.64 -2.10 -17.94
CA GLY A 5 -6.90 -0.95 -18.46
C GLY A 5 -5.50 -1.33 -18.98
N SER A 6 -4.72 -0.32 -19.40
CA SER A 6 -3.29 -0.46 -19.69
C SER A 6 -2.49 0.14 -18.54
N ILE A 7 -1.59 -0.61 -17.90
CA ILE A 7 -0.81 -0.17 -16.73
C ILE A 7 0.39 0.65 -17.22
N VAL A 8 0.13 1.86 -17.70
CA VAL A 8 1.14 2.71 -18.35
C VAL A 8 1.13 4.09 -17.72
N GLY A 9 2.32 4.59 -17.41
CA GLY A 9 2.50 5.90 -16.79
C GLY A 9 2.55 5.83 -15.26
N TRP A 10 2.32 6.99 -14.63
CA TRP A 10 2.32 7.12 -13.18
C TRP A 10 1.00 6.63 -12.59
N HIS A 11 1.09 5.77 -11.59
CA HIS A 11 -0.05 5.29 -10.83
C HIS A 11 0.15 5.58 -9.35
N HIS A 12 -0.94 5.90 -8.68
CA HIS A 12 -0.96 5.98 -7.22
C HIS A 12 -1.37 4.63 -6.65
N VAL A 13 -0.51 4.07 -5.79
CA VAL A 13 -0.81 2.85 -5.04
C VAL A 13 -0.73 3.15 -3.55
N ALA A 14 -1.76 2.74 -2.81
CA ALA A 14 -1.79 2.86 -1.36
C ALA A 14 -2.34 1.60 -0.70
N CYS A 15 -1.81 1.24 0.46
CA CYS A 15 -2.34 0.17 1.29
C CYS A 15 -2.62 0.75 2.68
N VAL A 16 -3.83 0.53 3.17
CA VAL A 16 -4.25 0.94 4.51
C VAL A 16 -4.49 -0.30 5.34
N TYR A 17 -3.96 -0.31 6.55
CA TYR A 17 -4.21 -1.31 7.58
C TYR A 17 -4.76 -0.62 8.82
N ASP A 18 -5.91 -1.08 9.30
CA ASP A 18 -6.54 -0.60 10.53
C ASP A 18 -6.79 -1.79 11.48
N PRO A 19 -5.93 -2.00 12.49
CA PRO A 19 -6.06 -3.11 13.44
C PRO A 19 -7.33 -3.05 14.30
N THR A 20 -8.01 -1.91 14.34
CA THR A 20 -9.25 -1.75 15.13
C THR A 20 -10.47 -2.36 14.44
N LEU A 21 -10.35 -2.67 13.15
CA LEU A 21 -11.40 -3.30 12.34
C LEU A 21 -11.29 -4.84 12.39
N GLY A 22 -12.41 -5.50 12.07
CA GLY A 22 -12.51 -6.96 11.90
C GLY A 22 -12.06 -7.42 10.50
N ASN A 23 -12.83 -8.31 9.88
CA ASN A 23 -12.60 -8.70 8.49
C ASN A 23 -13.54 -7.90 7.57
N PRO A 24 -13.05 -7.00 6.68
CA PRO A 24 -11.64 -6.71 6.38
C PRO A 24 -11.01 -5.62 7.25
N ASN A 25 -9.70 -5.73 7.50
CA ASN A 25 -8.88 -4.71 8.19
C ASN A 25 -7.76 -4.15 7.31
N THR A 26 -7.73 -4.54 6.04
CA THR A 26 -6.82 -3.98 5.04
C THR A 26 -7.54 -3.62 3.77
N THR A 27 -7.10 -2.55 3.12
CA THR A 27 -7.60 -2.12 1.81
C THR A 27 -6.44 -1.67 0.92
N LEU A 28 -6.39 -2.21 -0.29
CA LEU A 28 -5.51 -1.78 -1.37
C LEU A 28 -6.25 -0.81 -2.29
N TYR A 29 -5.61 0.33 -2.57
CA TYR A 29 -6.11 1.36 -3.45
C TYR A 29 -5.20 1.50 -4.67
N PHE A 30 -5.81 1.65 -5.85
CA PHE A 30 -5.15 1.94 -7.11
C PHE A 30 -5.82 3.17 -7.73
N ASP A 31 -5.02 4.19 -8.04
CA ASP A 31 -5.49 5.49 -8.54
C ASP A 31 -6.63 6.09 -7.69
N GLY A 32 -6.46 5.99 -6.36
CA GLY A 32 -7.43 6.49 -5.37
C GLY A 32 -8.66 5.62 -5.14
N VAL A 33 -8.85 4.55 -5.92
CA VAL A 33 -10.02 3.66 -5.82
C VAL A 33 -9.65 2.38 -5.07
N ALA A 34 -10.50 1.94 -4.13
CA ALA A 34 -10.34 0.65 -3.47
C ALA A 34 -10.52 -0.49 -4.47
N VAL A 35 -9.48 -1.30 -4.67
CA VAL A 35 -9.47 -2.40 -5.66
C VAL A 35 -9.48 -3.78 -5.01
N GLN A 36 -9.06 -3.87 -3.74
CA GLN A 36 -9.09 -5.11 -2.99
C GLN A 36 -9.16 -4.85 -1.49
N THR A 37 -9.87 -5.71 -0.76
CA THR A 37 -9.82 -5.77 0.70
C THR A 37 -9.27 -7.11 1.17
N GLY A 38 -8.76 -7.13 2.39
CA GLY A 38 -8.17 -8.32 2.97
C GLY A 38 -8.23 -8.31 4.49
N TYR A 39 -7.78 -9.43 5.05
CA TYR A 39 -7.70 -9.61 6.49
C TYR A 39 -6.31 -10.07 6.89
N ILE A 40 -5.66 -9.26 7.73
CA ILE A 40 -4.42 -9.59 8.40
C ILE A 40 -4.78 -9.98 9.85
N PHE A 41 -4.57 -11.24 10.20
CA PHE A 41 -4.87 -11.77 11.55
C PHE A 41 -3.88 -11.27 12.63
N SER A 42 -2.78 -10.65 12.24
CA SER A 42 -1.79 -10.08 13.16
C SER A 42 -2.31 -8.80 13.80
N SER A 43 -1.98 -8.54 15.07
CA SER A 43 -2.20 -7.23 15.70
C SER A 43 -1.20 -6.16 15.25
N THR A 44 -0.16 -6.56 14.51
CA THR A 44 0.88 -5.68 13.96
C THR A 44 0.97 -5.81 12.45
N PHE A 45 1.10 -4.69 11.73
CA PHE A 45 1.27 -4.69 10.27
C PHE A 45 2.56 -5.41 9.84
N ALA A 46 3.61 -5.31 10.67
CA ALA A 46 4.85 -6.04 10.52
C ALA A 46 5.31 -6.51 11.91
N PRO A 47 5.67 -7.78 12.09
CA PRO A 47 6.35 -8.22 13.30
C PRO A 47 7.62 -7.38 13.49
N PRO A 48 7.92 -6.91 14.72
CA PRO A 48 9.16 -6.24 15.00
C PRO A 48 10.31 -7.11 14.52
N ASN A 49 11.08 -6.60 13.58
CA ASN A 49 12.30 -7.25 13.11
C ASN A 49 13.37 -6.18 12.98
N SER A 50 14.63 -6.58 13.18
CA SER A 50 15.79 -5.68 13.11
C SER A 50 16.19 -5.32 11.67
N GLN A 51 15.39 -5.68 10.67
CA GLN A 51 15.73 -5.42 9.27
C GLN A 51 15.24 -4.02 8.86
N THR A 52 16.11 -3.31 8.14
CA THR A 52 15.77 -2.01 7.55
C THR A 52 14.59 -2.14 6.59
N ALA A 53 13.76 -1.10 6.48
CA ALA A 53 12.77 -1.01 5.42
C ALA A 53 13.46 -1.00 4.04
N ASN A 54 12.86 -1.66 3.05
CA ASN A 54 13.39 -1.74 1.70
C ASN A 54 12.38 -1.09 0.75
N ILE A 55 12.87 -0.28 -0.19
CA ILE A 55 12.09 0.32 -1.27
C ILE A 55 12.67 -0.22 -2.58
N GLY A 56 11.81 -0.65 -3.50
CA GLY A 56 12.23 -1.12 -4.82
C GLY A 56 12.92 -2.49 -4.86
N ARG A 57 12.88 -3.27 -3.77
CA ARG A 57 13.37 -4.67 -3.75
C ARG A 57 12.74 -5.53 -2.68
N PHE A 58 12.77 -6.85 -2.86
CA PHE A 58 12.42 -7.78 -1.78
C PHE A 58 13.57 -7.94 -0.78
N ARG A 59 13.24 -7.90 0.51
CA ARG A 59 14.25 -7.92 1.58
C ARG A 59 15.05 -9.22 1.69
N ARG A 60 14.53 -10.36 1.18
CA ARG A 60 15.17 -11.68 1.30
C ARG A 60 15.80 -12.18 0.00
N ASP A 61 15.73 -11.41 -1.08
CA ASP A 61 16.27 -11.79 -2.38
C ASP A 61 16.81 -10.56 -3.12
N ALA A 62 18.13 -10.54 -3.34
CA ALA A 62 18.82 -9.44 -4.01
C ALA A 62 18.49 -9.34 -5.51
N ASN A 63 17.92 -10.40 -6.11
CA ASN A 63 17.54 -10.43 -7.53
C ASN A 63 16.09 -9.99 -7.76
N GLN A 64 15.28 -9.88 -6.70
CA GLN A 64 13.91 -9.41 -6.78
C GLN A 64 13.87 -7.88 -6.67
N LEU A 65 14.23 -7.23 -7.76
CA LEU A 65 14.27 -5.77 -7.91
C LEU A 65 13.04 -5.25 -8.64
N TYR A 66 12.54 -4.10 -8.21
CA TYR A 66 11.57 -3.32 -8.97
C TYR A 66 12.30 -2.52 -10.06
N VAL A 67 11.82 -2.63 -11.29
CA VAL A 67 12.37 -1.91 -12.46
C VAL A 67 11.34 -0.86 -12.89
N GLY A 68 11.51 0.37 -12.40
CA GLY A 68 10.64 1.50 -12.70
C GLY A 68 10.98 2.71 -11.83
N SER A 69 10.20 3.78 -11.96
CA SER A 69 10.31 4.97 -11.13
C SER A 69 9.37 4.89 -9.93
N ILE A 70 9.80 5.45 -8.80
CA ILE A 70 9.00 5.63 -7.58
C ILE A 70 9.13 7.10 -7.22
N ASP A 71 8.01 7.73 -6.90
CA ASP A 71 7.98 9.10 -6.39
C ASP A 71 6.91 9.22 -5.29
N GLU A 72 7.01 10.27 -4.47
CA GLU A 72 6.00 10.65 -3.48
C GLU A 72 5.73 9.57 -2.41
N LEU A 73 6.78 8.85 -2.00
CA LEU A 73 6.71 7.82 -0.97
C LEU A 73 6.34 8.40 0.40
N ARG A 74 5.27 7.87 1.00
CA ARG A 74 4.78 8.27 2.33
C ARG A 74 4.43 7.07 3.17
N VAL A 75 4.67 7.17 4.48
CA VAL A 75 4.25 6.20 5.50
C VAL A 75 3.56 6.97 6.62
N TYR A 76 2.36 6.52 7.00
CA TYR A 76 1.55 7.15 8.03
C TYR A 76 1.44 6.24 9.25
N TYR A 77 1.62 6.81 10.44
CA TYR A 77 1.46 6.16 11.74
C TYR A 77 1.14 7.24 12.78
N PRO A 78 0.24 7.00 13.77
CA PRO A 78 -0.46 5.75 14.07
C PRO A 78 -1.83 5.59 13.39
N VAL A 79 -2.26 6.56 12.58
CA VAL A 79 -3.64 6.63 12.07
C VAL A 79 -3.75 5.96 10.70
N ALA A 80 -4.75 5.09 10.55
CA ALA A 80 -5.17 4.55 9.27
C ALA A 80 -5.93 5.62 8.47
N LEU A 81 -5.53 5.86 7.22
CA LEU A 81 -6.18 6.87 6.38
C LEU A 81 -7.54 6.40 5.89
N SER A 82 -8.51 7.32 5.87
CA SER A 82 -9.82 7.08 5.27
C SER A 82 -9.73 7.03 3.74
N ALA A 83 -10.73 6.42 3.09
CA ALA A 83 -10.84 6.44 1.63
C ALA A 83 -10.86 7.87 1.05
N SER A 84 -11.49 8.83 1.74
CA SER A 84 -11.50 10.24 1.33
C SER A 84 -10.10 10.87 1.41
N GLN A 85 -9.31 10.56 2.43
CA GLN A 85 -7.93 11.04 2.53
C GLN A 85 -7.05 10.44 1.42
N ILE A 86 -7.23 9.16 1.10
CA ILE A 86 -6.52 8.52 -0.03
C ILE A 86 -6.88 9.20 -1.36
N GLN A 87 -8.15 9.55 -1.57
CA GLN A 87 -8.59 10.25 -2.77
C GLN A 87 -8.03 11.67 -2.85
N ILE A 88 -7.96 12.39 -1.73
CA ILE A 88 -7.31 13.72 -1.66
C ILE A 88 -5.82 13.59 -2.03
N ILE A 89 -5.11 12.61 -1.48
CA ILE A 89 -3.68 12.36 -1.78
C ILE A 89 -3.47 11.97 -3.25
N TYR A 90 -4.41 11.27 -3.86
CA TYR A 90 -4.37 10.94 -5.29
C TYR A 90 -4.52 12.21 -6.14
N ASN A 91 -5.52 13.04 -5.84
CA ASN A 91 -5.85 14.24 -6.61
C ASN A 91 -4.86 15.40 -6.41
N SER A 92 -4.03 15.36 -5.37
CA SER A 92 -3.02 16.39 -5.11
C SER A 92 -1.70 16.16 -5.87
N ARG A 93 -1.72 15.31 -6.91
CA ARG A 93 -0.56 14.91 -7.71
C ARG A 93 -0.75 15.35 -9.15
#